data_AF-A0A024FIV6-F1
#
_entry.id   AF-A0A024FIV6-F1
#
_cell.length_a   1.000
_cell.length_b   1.000
_cell.length_c   1.000
_cell.angle_alpha   90.00
_cell.angle_beta   90.00
_cell.angle_gamma   90.00
#
_symmetry.space_group_name_H-M   'P 1'
#
loop_
_entity.id
_entity.type
_entity.pdbx_description
1 polymer ?
#
loop_
_entity_poly.entity_id
_entity_poly.type
_entity_poly.pdbx_seq_one_letter_code
_entity_poly.pdbx_strand_id
1 'polypeptide(L)'
;MKKKILEKYREVQTETSWSAYKVTCHILKSSESIAESFGSGVFVKVDENHFLITAAHVAEGLNYELFVGIDNDTIFRLGGNIVTNNVEEQRENDRFDLCVLKLCDETVETIKNSYEFLDKSELGINHISKELPMYEIVGFPATKSKYNKFKKQLKSKAWRYITSPAKEENYETLKCNKDFNIALNYDRKRVYNFKKAKTQIGPELYGISGCGLWFTPPKEILTKGQPEKRLVAIMTEWPTNNRKFLIATKIDLFTEIIRQKYNCDVPKSTILKLNIN
;
A
#
# COMPACT_ATOMS: atom_id res chain seq x y z
N MET A 1 -5.10 1.67 32.49
CA MET A 1 -4.06 0.82 31.87
C MET A 1 -4.20 0.73 30.34
N LYS A 2 -5.35 0.31 29.78
CA LYS A 2 -5.57 0.21 28.32
C LYS A 2 -5.31 1.50 27.52
N LYS A 3 -5.74 2.67 28.03
CA LYS A 3 -5.55 3.97 27.35
C LYS A 3 -4.07 4.35 27.18
N LYS A 4 -3.26 4.22 28.24
CA LYS A 4 -1.81 4.50 28.20
C LYS A 4 -1.06 3.58 27.23
N ILE A 5 -1.44 2.29 27.16
CA ILE A 5 -0.84 1.34 26.20
C ILE A 5 -1.18 1.75 24.76
N LEU A 6 -2.43 2.14 24.49
CA LEU A 6 -2.85 2.61 23.16
C LEU A 6 -2.19 3.94 22.76
N GLU A 7 -1.96 4.84 23.71
CA GLU A 7 -1.22 6.09 23.49
C GLU A 7 0.24 5.80 23.15
N LYS A 8 0.92 4.97 23.95
CA LYS A 8 2.29 4.55 23.67
C LYS A 8 2.43 3.83 22.32
N TYR A 9 1.44 3.01 21.98
CA TYR A 9 1.38 2.33 20.69
C TYR A 9 1.31 3.32 19.52
N ARG A 10 0.48 4.37 19.64
CA ARG A 10 0.37 5.42 18.61
C ARG A 10 1.65 6.24 18.46
N GLU A 11 2.35 6.52 19.55
CA GLU A 11 3.66 7.19 19.53
C GLU A 11 4.67 6.37 18.73
N VAL A 12 4.82 5.09 19.09
CA VAL A 12 5.78 4.19 18.43
C VAL A 12 5.43 3.96 16.96
N GLN A 13 4.14 3.81 16.64
CA GLN A 13 3.72 3.76 15.24
C GLN A 13 4.05 5.04 14.49
N THR A 14 4.05 6.20 15.16
CA THR A 14 4.38 7.49 14.56
C THR A 14 5.84 7.62 14.19
N GLU A 15 6.73 7.20 15.08
CA GLU A 15 8.17 7.18 14.84
C GLU A 15 8.52 6.25 13.67
N THR A 16 7.85 5.11 13.60
CA THR A 16 8.15 4.06 12.60
C THR A 16 7.48 4.28 11.25
N SER A 17 6.47 5.16 11.12
CA SER A 17 5.78 5.42 9.83
C SER A 17 6.69 6.01 8.75
N TRP A 18 7.82 6.59 9.14
CA TRP A 18 8.75 7.20 8.19
C TRP A 18 9.33 6.16 7.22
N SER A 19 9.65 4.96 7.70
CA SER A 19 10.11 3.83 6.87
C SER A 19 9.09 3.49 5.78
N ALA A 20 7.83 3.27 6.18
CA ALA A 20 6.71 3.01 5.28
C ALA A 20 6.50 4.13 4.24
N TYR A 21 6.68 5.39 4.65
CA TYR A 21 6.56 6.54 3.75
C TYR A 21 7.63 6.53 2.66
N LYS A 22 8.89 6.27 3.01
CA LYS A 22 10.02 6.35 2.06
C LYS A 22 9.96 5.32 0.93
N VAL A 23 9.28 4.20 1.16
CA VAL A 23 9.09 3.14 0.17
C VAL A 23 7.73 3.24 -0.54
N THR A 24 6.85 4.15 -0.12
CA THR A 24 5.54 4.34 -0.74
C THR A 24 5.58 5.51 -1.70
N CYS A 25 5.06 5.34 -2.91
CA CYS A 25 4.92 6.41 -3.89
C CYS A 25 3.44 6.69 -4.20
N HIS A 26 3.18 7.88 -4.73
CA HIS A 26 1.95 8.15 -5.45
C HIS A 26 2.13 7.75 -6.91
N ILE A 27 1.08 7.20 -7.52
CA ILE A 27 1.03 6.89 -8.95
C ILE A 27 0.14 7.95 -9.62
N LEU A 28 0.68 8.57 -10.66
CA LEU A 28 0.11 9.72 -11.33
C LEU A 28 -0.46 9.32 -12.69
N LYS A 29 -1.63 9.88 -12.99
CA LYS A 29 -2.06 10.06 -14.36
C LYS A 29 -1.36 11.30 -14.90
N SER A 30 -0.54 11.14 -15.94
CA SER A 30 0.08 12.26 -16.65
C SER A 30 -0.64 12.50 -17.98
N SER A 31 -1.08 13.74 -18.21
CA SER A 31 -1.41 14.25 -19.56
C SER A 31 -0.44 15.39 -19.89
N GLU A 32 -0.38 15.83 -21.15
CA GLU A 32 0.54 16.90 -21.61
C GLU A 32 0.50 18.20 -20.77
N SER A 33 -0.55 18.41 -19.96
CA SER A 33 -0.74 19.63 -19.17
C SER A 33 -0.95 19.47 -17.66
N ILE A 34 -1.18 18.26 -17.12
CA ILE A 34 -1.49 18.02 -15.69
C ILE A 34 -1.03 16.63 -15.25
N ALA A 35 -0.44 16.53 -14.05
CA ALA A 35 -0.35 15.29 -13.30
C ALA A 35 -1.33 15.26 -12.12
N GLU A 36 -2.10 14.18 -12.01
CA GLU A 36 -3.06 13.96 -10.94
C GLU A 36 -2.80 12.61 -10.28
N SER A 37 -2.91 12.54 -8.95
CA SER A 37 -2.80 11.27 -8.22
C SER A 37 -3.94 10.37 -8.63
N PHE A 38 -3.61 9.19 -9.14
CA PHE A 38 -4.56 8.17 -9.55
C PHE A 38 -4.55 6.98 -8.58
N GLY A 39 -3.37 6.64 -8.08
CA GLY A 39 -3.18 5.57 -7.09
C GLY A 39 -1.93 5.80 -6.26
N SER A 40 -1.48 4.73 -5.63
CA SER A 40 -0.25 4.64 -4.86
C SER A 40 0.45 3.32 -5.17
N GLY A 41 1.69 3.16 -4.76
CA GLY A 41 2.42 1.91 -4.90
C GLY A 41 3.51 1.79 -3.84
N VAL A 42 4.08 0.61 -3.69
CA VAL A 42 5.17 0.34 -2.77
C VAL A 42 6.37 -0.24 -3.51
N PHE A 43 7.54 0.37 -3.33
CA PHE A 43 8.80 -0.12 -3.87
C PHE A 43 9.36 -1.23 -2.98
N VAL A 44 9.73 -2.35 -3.60
CA VAL A 44 10.22 -3.56 -2.91
C VAL A 44 11.48 -4.06 -3.59
N LYS A 45 12.47 -4.47 -2.81
CA LYS A 45 13.67 -5.16 -3.27
C LYS A 45 13.61 -6.61 -2.83
N VAL A 46 13.84 -7.51 -3.78
CA VAL A 46 14.01 -8.94 -3.51
C VAL A 46 15.23 -9.43 -4.28
N ASP A 47 16.21 -9.91 -3.54
CA ASP A 47 17.54 -10.23 -4.07
C ASP A 47 18.10 -9.01 -4.82
N GLU A 48 18.54 -9.16 -6.07
CA GLU A 48 19.00 -8.03 -6.90
C GLU A 48 17.88 -7.33 -7.68
N ASN A 49 16.65 -7.83 -7.60
CA ASN A 49 15.53 -7.31 -8.37
C ASN A 49 14.76 -6.25 -7.59
N HIS A 50 14.28 -5.24 -8.32
CA HIS A 50 13.53 -4.11 -7.76
C HIS A 50 12.15 -4.06 -8.41
N PHE A 51 11.14 -3.87 -7.59
CA PHE A 51 9.74 -3.93 -7.98
C PHE A 51 8.97 -2.73 -7.48
N LEU A 52 7.92 -2.37 -8.21
CA LEU A 52 6.79 -1.61 -7.69
C LEU A 52 5.58 -2.54 -7.62
N ILE A 53 4.96 -2.64 -6.46
CA ILE A 53 3.69 -3.35 -6.29
C ILE A 53 2.55 -2.34 -6.08
N THR A 54 1.41 -2.60 -6.72
CA THR A 54 0.21 -1.76 -6.67
C THR A 54 -1.03 -2.59 -7.02
N ALA A 55 -2.20 -1.96 -7.05
CA ALA A 55 -3.45 -2.60 -7.48
C ALA A 55 -3.52 -2.70 -9.02
N ALA A 56 -4.06 -3.78 -9.57
CA ALA A 56 -4.17 -3.98 -11.03
C ALA A 56 -4.95 -2.86 -11.72
N HIS A 57 -6.10 -2.47 -11.17
CA HIS A 57 -6.93 -1.42 -11.76
C HIS A 57 -6.24 -0.05 -11.80
N VAL A 58 -5.23 0.20 -10.94
CA VAL A 58 -4.43 1.43 -10.98
C VAL A 58 -3.58 1.45 -12.24
N ALA A 59 -2.92 0.34 -12.57
CA ALA A 59 -2.11 0.23 -13.77
C ALA A 59 -2.96 0.23 -15.05
N GLU A 60 -4.05 -0.53 -15.05
CA GLU A 60 -4.98 -0.60 -16.19
C GLU A 60 -5.62 0.76 -16.49
N GLY A 61 -6.04 1.50 -15.46
CA GLY A 61 -6.62 2.84 -15.63
C GLY A 61 -5.64 3.87 -16.21
N LEU A 62 -4.36 3.54 -16.26
CA LEU A 62 -3.28 4.35 -16.84
C LEU A 62 -2.69 3.73 -18.10
N ASN A 63 -3.34 2.72 -18.70
CA ASN A 63 -2.81 1.97 -19.84
C ASN A 63 -1.38 1.48 -19.60
N TYR A 64 -1.09 1.09 -18.36
CA TYR A 64 0.21 0.61 -17.91
C TYR A 64 1.35 1.64 -18.00
N GLU A 65 1.03 2.92 -18.21
CA GLU A 65 1.99 4.03 -18.14
C GLU A 65 2.00 4.64 -16.75
N LEU A 66 2.83 4.09 -15.86
CA LEU A 66 2.92 4.53 -14.47
C LEU A 66 3.89 5.70 -14.33
N PHE A 67 3.40 6.83 -13.83
CA PHE A 67 4.23 7.98 -13.49
C PHE A 67 4.28 8.17 -11.98
N VAL A 68 5.42 8.66 -11.47
CA VAL A 68 5.60 9.01 -10.06
C VAL A 68 6.27 10.37 -9.95
N GLY A 69 6.07 11.04 -8.82
CA GLY A 69 6.84 12.24 -8.49
C GLY A 69 8.20 11.85 -7.91
N ILE A 70 9.26 12.45 -8.41
CA ILE A 70 10.64 12.32 -7.90
C ILE A 70 11.13 13.71 -7.43
N ASP A 71 12.41 13.82 -7.11
CA ASP A 71 13.05 15.03 -6.58
C ASP A 71 12.64 16.31 -7.30
N ASN A 72 12.56 17.39 -6.50
CA ASN A 72 12.02 18.69 -6.91
C ASN A 72 10.58 18.65 -7.44
N ASP A 73 9.80 17.66 -7.00
CA ASP A 73 8.40 17.47 -7.35
C ASP A 73 8.19 17.30 -8.87
N THR A 74 9.20 16.77 -9.58
CA THR A 74 9.13 16.48 -11.02
C THR A 74 8.49 15.12 -11.28
N ILE A 75 7.97 14.91 -12.48
CA ILE A 75 7.25 13.67 -12.84
C ILE A 75 8.20 12.77 -13.64
N PHE A 76 8.25 11.49 -13.27
CA PHE A 76 9.07 10.48 -13.92
C PHE A 76 8.20 9.29 -14.35
N ARG A 77 8.44 8.79 -15.56
CA ARG A 77 7.78 7.59 -16.08
C ARG A 77 8.57 6.36 -15.65
N LEU A 78 7.91 5.40 -15.01
CA LEU A 78 8.54 4.14 -14.65
C LEU A 78 8.68 3.24 -15.88
N GLY A 79 9.87 2.67 -16.06
CA GLY A 79 10.16 1.65 -17.05
C GLY A 79 10.30 0.26 -16.43
N GLY A 80 10.02 -0.77 -17.21
CA GLY A 80 10.13 -2.17 -16.78
C GLY A 80 9.06 -3.09 -17.36
N ASN A 81 8.88 -4.25 -16.74
CA ASN A 81 7.92 -5.28 -17.17
C ASN A 81 6.79 -5.42 -16.14
N ILE A 82 5.55 -5.27 -16.59
CA ILE A 82 4.36 -5.39 -15.75
C ILE A 82 3.77 -6.78 -15.86
N VAL A 83 3.42 -7.34 -14.71
CA VAL A 83 2.58 -8.53 -14.58
C VAL A 83 1.35 -8.14 -13.77
N THR A 84 0.17 -8.35 -14.36
CA THR A 84 -1.10 -8.34 -13.64
C THR A 84 -1.71 -9.74 -13.67
N ASN A 85 -2.64 -10.03 -12.77
CA ASN A 85 -3.29 -11.33 -12.70
C ASN A 85 -4.55 -11.42 -13.60
N ASN A 86 -4.56 -10.69 -14.73
CA ASN A 86 -5.72 -10.51 -15.59
C ASN A 86 -6.40 -11.85 -15.94
N VAL A 87 -7.66 -12.02 -15.50
CA VAL A 87 -8.52 -13.12 -15.92
C VAL A 87 -9.29 -12.62 -17.15
N GLU A 88 -8.99 -13.20 -18.31
CA GLU A 88 -9.44 -12.75 -19.64
C GLU A 88 -10.96 -12.60 -19.83
N GLU A 89 -11.82 -13.04 -18.91
CA GLU A 89 -13.26 -13.15 -19.18
C GLU A 89 -14.22 -12.37 -18.27
N GLN A 90 -13.81 -11.80 -17.12
CA GLN A 90 -14.70 -10.91 -16.32
C GLN A 90 -13.97 -10.29 -15.10
N ARG A 91 -13.83 -8.95 -15.07
CA ARG A 91 -13.29 -8.19 -13.92
C ARG A 91 -14.06 -8.42 -12.62
N GLU A 92 -15.35 -8.73 -12.67
CA GLU A 92 -16.16 -9.03 -11.47
C GLU A 92 -15.70 -10.33 -10.77
N ASN A 93 -14.90 -11.15 -11.45
CA ASN A 93 -14.31 -12.38 -10.94
C ASN A 93 -12.78 -12.28 -10.71
N ASP A 94 -12.14 -11.16 -11.06
CA ASP A 94 -10.75 -10.88 -10.68
C ASP A 94 -10.70 -10.53 -9.19
N ARG A 95 -10.53 -11.56 -8.37
CA ARG A 95 -10.63 -11.46 -6.91
C ARG A 95 -9.37 -10.90 -6.23
N PHE A 96 -8.28 -10.69 -6.97
CA PHE A 96 -6.98 -10.37 -6.35
C PHE A 96 -6.53 -8.93 -6.61
N ASP A 97 -6.77 -8.38 -7.81
CA ASP A 97 -6.43 -6.99 -8.18
C ASP A 97 -4.93 -6.68 -7.95
N LEU A 98 -4.05 -7.49 -8.53
CA LEU A 98 -2.60 -7.47 -8.32
C LEU A 98 -1.86 -6.87 -9.53
N CYS A 99 -0.94 -5.94 -9.26
CA CYS A 99 0.06 -5.51 -10.24
C CYS A 99 1.46 -5.54 -9.63
N VAL A 100 2.38 -6.20 -10.34
CA VAL A 100 3.82 -6.21 -10.05
C VAL A 100 4.56 -5.67 -11.26
N LEU A 101 5.21 -4.53 -11.11
CA LEU A 101 6.13 -3.96 -12.10
C LEU A 101 7.57 -4.31 -11.68
N LYS A 102 8.27 -5.13 -12.46
CA LYS A 102 9.73 -5.30 -12.33
C LYS A 102 10.41 -4.12 -13.02
N LEU A 103 11.09 -3.28 -12.25
CA LEU A 103 11.74 -2.08 -12.76
C LEU A 103 13.00 -2.43 -13.57
N CYS A 104 13.27 -1.67 -14.63
CA CYS A 104 14.57 -1.74 -15.31
C CYS A 104 15.63 -0.92 -14.56
N ASP A 105 16.91 -1.21 -14.80
CA ASP A 105 18.03 -0.62 -14.05
C ASP A 105 18.06 0.91 -14.11
N GLU A 106 17.74 1.51 -15.27
CA GLU A 106 17.66 2.96 -15.44
C GLU A 106 16.59 3.59 -14.53
N THR A 107 15.44 2.93 -14.42
CA THR A 107 14.37 3.37 -13.51
C THR A 107 14.80 3.23 -12.06
N VAL A 108 15.46 2.14 -11.70
CA VAL A 108 15.98 1.93 -10.34
C VAL A 108 16.96 3.02 -9.94
N GLU A 109 17.92 3.34 -10.80
CA GLU A 109 18.95 4.35 -10.53
C GLU A 109 18.34 5.75 -10.32
N THR A 110 17.30 6.06 -11.10
CA THR A 110 16.58 7.33 -10.94
C THR A 110 15.77 7.36 -9.64
N ILE A 111 15.04 6.29 -9.33
CA ILE A 111 14.11 6.22 -8.19
C ILE A 111 14.82 6.22 -6.85
N LYS A 112 16.02 5.63 -6.75
CA LYS A 112 16.82 5.59 -5.51
C LYS A 112 17.19 6.97 -4.95
N ASN A 113 17.14 8.02 -5.76
CA ASN A 113 17.37 9.39 -5.30
C ASN A 113 16.22 9.93 -4.45
N SER A 114 14.99 9.45 -4.69
CA SER A 114 13.77 9.97 -4.06
C SER A 114 13.07 8.99 -3.13
N TYR A 115 13.26 7.68 -3.35
CA TYR A 115 12.60 6.60 -2.61
C TYR A 115 13.59 5.54 -2.16
N GLU A 116 13.23 4.86 -1.08
CA GLU A 116 13.87 3.62 -0.65
C GLU A 116 13.12 2.41 -1.20
N PHE A 117 13.75 1.24 -1.15
CA PHE A 117 13.11 -0.03 -1.47
C PHE A 117 12.96 -0.84 -0.19
N LEU A 118 11.75 -1.35 0.04
CA LEU A 118 11.46 -2.23 1.17
C LEU A 118 12.21 -3.55 0.98
N ASP A 119 12.98 -3.99 1.97
CA ASP A 119 13.68 -5.26 1.89
C ASP A 119 12.72 -6.45 2.05
N LYS A 120 13.04 -7.59 1.43
CA LYS A 120 12.22 -8.80 1.51
C LYS A 120 11.98 -9.28 2.94
N SER A 121 12.90 -9.01 3.87
CA SER A 121 12.77 -9.36 5.29
C SER A 121 11.65 -8.57 6.01
N GLU A 122 11.24 -7.44 5.46
CA GLU A 122 10.16 -6.60 5.99
C GLU A 122 8.79 -6.95 5.40
N LEU A 123 8.71 -7.94 4.51
CA LEU A 123 7.46 -8.47 4.00
C LEU A 123 6.82 -9.39 5.04
N GLY A 124 5.61 -9.04 5.47
CA GLY A 124 4.82 -9.80 6.43
C GLY A 124 4.11 -10.99 5.80
N ILE A 125 4.84 -11.89 5.14
CA ILE A 125 4.32 -13.12 4.53
C ILE A 125 3.72 -14.00 5.64
N ASN A 126 2.63 -14.72 5.33
CA ASN A 126 1.90 -15.56 6.28
C ASN A 126 1.27 -14.78 7.44
N HIS A 127 0.98 -13.49 7.24
CA HIS A 127 0.39 -12.67 8.29
C HIS A 127 -1.04 -13.09 8.60
N ILE A 128 -1.31 -13.35 9.88
CA ILE A 128 -2.64 -13.63 10.41
C ILE A 128 -3.17 -12.37 11.09
N SER A 129 -4.29 -11.87 10.57
CA SER A 129 -4.93 -10.66 11.07
C SER A 129 -5.32 -10.78 12.55
N LYS A 130 -5.21 -9.67 13.28
CA LYS A 130 -5.55 -9.55 14.69
C LYS A 130 -6.48 -8.36 14.88
N GLU A 131 -7.62 -8.54 15.53
CA GLU A 131 -8.64 -7.51 15.76
C GLU A 131 -8.22 -6.46 16.79
N LEU A 132 -7.10 -5.80 16.54
CA LEU A 132 -6.54 -4.73 17.36
C LEU A 132 -6.03 -3.63 16.44
N PRO A 133 -5.92 -2.38 16.93
CA PRO A 133 -5.57 -1.22 16.11
C PRO A 133 -4.06 -1.19 15.79
N MET A 134 -3.56 -2.28 15.21
CA MET A 134 -2.14 -2.48 14.95
C MET A 134 -1.68 -2.17 13.54
N TYR A 135 -2.62 -1.72 12.71
CA TYR A 135 -2.44 -1.61 11.29
C TYR A 135 -2.36 -0.14 10.93
N GLU A 136 -1.46 0.17 10.01
CA GLU A 136 -1.35 1.51 9.46
C GLU A 136 -1.42 1.44 7.94
N ILE A 137 -2.25 2.30 7.38
CA ILE A 137 -2.26 2.59 5.95
C ILE A 137 -1.38 3.81 5.72
N VAL A 138 -0.47 3.75 4.75
CA VAL A 138 0.34 4.89 4.31
C VAL A 138 0.20 4.99 2.80
N GLY A 139 -0.33 6.10 2.28
CA GLY A 139 -0.59 6.28 0.85
C GLY A 139 -0.89 7.73 0.49
N PHE A 140 -1.31 7.96 -0.75
CA PHE A 140 -1.44 9.31 -1.32
C PHE A 140 -2.83 9.58 -1.90
N PRO A 141 -3.81 9.98 -1.06
CA PRO A 141 -5.12 10.39 -1.56
C PRO A 141 -4.99 11.57 -2.53
N ALA A 142 -5.73 11.53 -3.63
CA ALA A 142 -5.71 12.56 -4.66
C ALA A 142 -6.03 13.95 -4.10
N THR A 143 -6.92 14.03 -3.10
CA THR A 143 -7.25 15.30 -2.41
C THR A 143 -6.08 15.93 -1.65
N LYS A 144 -4.98 15.22 -1.46
CA LYS A 144 -3.74 15.66 -0.80
C LYS A 144 -2.57 15.88 -1.77
N SER A 145 -2.79 15.65 -3.06
CA SER A 145 -1.83 15.88 -4.14
C SER A 145 -2.30 17.04 -5.01
N LYS A 146 -1.43 18.02 -5.27
CA LYS A 146 -1.74 19.18 -6.11
C LYS A 146 -0.59 19.48 -7.07
N TYR A 147 -0.85 19.43 -8.36
CA TYR A 147 0.11 19.84 -9.37
C TYR A 147 0.00 21.34 -9.68
N ASN A 148 1.14 22.03 -9.64
CA ASN A 148 1.27 23.42 -10.06
C ASN A 148 1.78 23.44 -11.51
N LYS A 149 0.90 23.76 -12.46
CA LYS A 149 1.22 23.79 -13.89
C LYS A 149 2.30 24.81 -14.24
N PHE A 150 2.30 25.99 -13.61
CA PHE A 150 3.24 27.06 -13.91
C PHE A 150 4.66 26.72 -13.47
N LYS A 151 4.80 26.06 -12.32
CA LYS A 151 6.10 25.61 -11.79
C LYS A 151 6.49 24.21 -12.28
N LYS A 152 5.57 23.50 -12.92
CA LYS A 152 5.68 22.07 -13.26
C LYS A 152 6.07 21.21 -12.05
N GLN A 153 5.44 21.48 -10.91
CA GLN A 153 5.77 20.86 -9.61
C GLN A 153 4.55 20.20 -8.99
N LEU A 154 4.67 18.93 -8.60
CA LEU A 154 3.69 18.19 -7.83
C LEU A 154 3.89 18.33 -6.31
N LYS A 155 3.01 19.07 -5.63
CA LYS A 155 2.96 19.05 -4.17
C LYS A 155 2.09 17.91 -3.68
N SER A 156 2.71 16.80 -3.31
CA SER A 156 2.00 15.67 -2.70
C SER A 156 2.26 15.57 -1.21
N LYS A 157 1.28 15.07 -0.46
CA LYS A 157 1.42 14.77 0.97
C LYS A 157 0.85 13.39 1.24
N ALA A 158 1.71 12.50 1.75
CA ALA A 158 1.23 11.23 2.26
C ALA A 158 0.20 11.44 3.36
N TRP A 159 -0.78 10.55 3.34
CA TRP A 159 -1.77 10.39 4.37
C TRP A 159 -1.52 9.05 5.06
N ARG A 160 -1.75 9.05 6.37
CA ARG A 160 -1.60 7.87 7.20
C ARG A 160 -2.82 7.66 8.07
N TYR A 161 -3.16 6.40 8.31
CA TYR A 161 -4.34 6.03 9.08
C TYR A 161 -4.12 4.75 9.88
N ILE A 162 -4.26 4.84 11.21
CA ILE A 162 -4.23 3.69 12.09
C ILE A 162 -5.62 3.07 12.14
N THR A 163 -5.70 1.76 11.95
CA THR A 163 -6.95 1.02 11.97
C THR A 163 -6.78 -0.40 12.53
N SER A 164 -7.91 -1.11 12.66
CA SER A 164 -8.00 -2.51 13.00
C SER A 164 -8.76 -3.27 11.91
N PRO A 165 -8.51 -4.58 11.75
CA PRO A 165 -9.31 -5.44 10.89
C PRO A 165 -10.80 -5.37 11.25
N ALA A 166 -11.63 -5.46 10.23
CA ALA A 166 -13.06 -5.71 10.40
C ALA A 166 -13.26 -7.11 10.96
N LYS A 167 -14.35 -7.30 11.73
CA LYS A 167 -14.73 -8.62 12.21
C LYS A 167 -15.07 -9.54 11.05
N GLU A 168 -14.83 -10.83 11.24
CA GLU A 168 -15.06 -11.87 10.23
C GLU A 168 -16.50 -11.87 9.67
N GLU A 169 -17.50 -11.58 10.51
CA GLU A 169 -18.91 -11.44 10.11
C GLU A 169 -19.16 -10.43 8.98
N ASN A 170 -18.25 -9.47 8.76
CA ASN A 170 -18.40 -8.48 7.69
C ASN A 170 -17.90 -8.97 6.34
N TYR A 171 -17.09 -10.04 6.28
CA TYR A 171 -16.43 -10.47 5.03
C TYR A 171 -17.45 -10.91 3.97
N GLU A 172 -18.51 -11.61 4.38
CA GLU A 172 -19.57 -12.04 3.47
C GLU A 172 -20.31 -10.84 2.86
N THR A 173 -20.67 -9.85 3.67
CA THR A 173 -21.33 -8.61 3.20
C THR A 173 -20.41 -7.77 2.31
N LEU A 174 -19.10 -7.79 2.59
CA LEU A 174 -18.08 -7.12 1.80
C LEU A 174 -17.66 -7.90 0.55
N LYS A 175 -18.17 -9.13 0.37
CA LYS A 175 -17.79 -10.05 -0.72
C LYS A 175 -16.28 -10.30 -0.82
N CYS A 176 -15.55 -10.23 0.29
CA CYS A 176 -14.10 -10.46 0.33
C CYS A 176 -13.77 -11.80 1.00
N ASN A 177 -12.62 -12.38 0.65
CA ASN A 177 -12.20 -13.68 1.15
C ASN A 177 -11.05 -13.53 2.15
N LYS A 178 -11.24 -14.03 3.38
CA LYS A 178 -10.22 -13.96 4.44
C LYS A 178 -8.91 -14.68 4.14
N ASP A 179 -8.89 -15.62 3.20
CA ASP A 179 -7.69 -16.36 2.83
C ASP A 179 -6.68 -15.43 2.12
N PHE A 180 -7.16 -14.47 1.34
CA PHE A 180 -6.31 -13.57 0.54
C PHE A 180 -6.58 -12.07 0.72
N ASN A 181 -7.63 -11.67 1.43
CA ASN A 181 -7.94 -10.28 1.76
C ASN A 181 -7.83 -10.02 3.26
N ILE A 182 -7.63 -8.74 3.59
CA ILE A 182 -7.79 -8.17 4.92
C ILE A 182 -8.79 -7.02 4.80
N ALA A 183 -9.98 -7.19 5.36
CA ALA A 183 -10.94 -6.11 5.53
C ALA A 183 -10.57 -5.27 6.76
N LEU A 184 -10.66 -3.95 6.65
CA LEU A 184 -10.28 -2.98 7.66
C LEU A 184 -11.43 -2.02 7.95
N ASN A 185 -11.50 -1.53 9.19
CA ASN A 185 -12.44 -0.47 9.53
C ASN A 185 -11.94 0.89 9.00
N TYR A 186 -12.86 1.76 8.60
CA TYR A 186 -12.57 3.15 8.27
C TYR A 186 -13.63 4.08 8.86
N ASP A 187 -13.18 4.97 9.73
CA ASP A 187 -14.00 6.04 10.27
C ASP A 187 -13.46 7.40 9.83
N ARG A 188 -13.99 7.87 8.70
CA ARG A 188 -13.66 9.19 8.13
C ARG A 188 -13.90 10.34 9.12
N LYS A 189 -14.88 10.23 10.02
CA LYS A 189 -15.20 11.32 10.97
C LYS A 189 -14.24 11.36 12.15
N ARG A 190 -13.52 10.26 12.43
CA ARG A 190 -12.64 10.10 13.59
C ARG A 190 -11.22 9.69 13.18
N VAL A 191 -10.64 10.39 12.20
CA VAL A 191 -9.24 10.20 11.82
C VAL A 191 -8.34 10.97 12.78
N TYR A 192 -7.35 10.30 13.39
CA TYR A 192 -6.40 10.95 14.29
C TYR A 192 -5.33 11.74 13.50
N ASN A 193 -5.16 13.02 13.84
CA ASN A 193 -4.10 13.86 13.31
C ASN A 193 -2.93 13.90 14.30
N PHE A 194 -1.84 13.20 13.97
CA PHE A 194 -0.65 13.12 14.81
C PHE A 194 0.03 14.48 15.04
N LYS A 195 0.01 15.38 14.05
CA LYS A 195 0.62 16.72 14.20
C LYS A 195 -0.15 17.61 15.17
N LYS A 196 -1.48 17.48 15.20
CA LYS A 196 -2.36 18.28 16.06
C LYS A 196 -2.80 17.57 17.34
N ALA A 197 -2.41 16.31 17.51
CA ALA A 197 -2.86 15.40 18.57
C ALA A 197 -4.39 15.35 18.78
N LYS A 198 -5.17 15.50 17.70
CA LYS A 198 -6.65 15.60 17.74
C LYS A 198 -7.31 14.80 16.62
N THR A 199 -8.57 14.42 16.81
CA THR A 199 -9.38 13.83 15.74
C THR A 199 -9.84 14.89 14.75
N GLN A 200 -9.93 14.53 13.48
CA GLN A 200 -10.41 15.36 12.39
C GLN A 200 -11.14 14.52 11.34
N ILE A 201 -11.77 15.21 10.39
CA ILE A 201 -12.32 14.58 9.20
C ILE A 201 -11.16 14.14 8.27
N GLY A 202 -11.17 12.87 7.89
CA GLY A 202 -10.26 12.27 6.91
C GLY A 202 -10.52 12.71 5.48
N PRO A 203 -9.56 12.47 4.56
CA PRO A 203 -9.75 12.73 3.14
C PRO A 203 -10.78 11.78 2.51
N GLU A 204 -11.24 12.13 1.31
CA GLU A 204 -11.73 11.12 0.37
C GLU A 204 -10.55 10.23 -0.05
N LEU A 205 -10.78 8.92 -0.15
CA LEU A 205 -9.71 7.95 -0.31
C LEU A 205 -9.38 7.60 -1.77
N TYR A 206 -9.97 8.30 -2.76
CA TYR A 206 -9.49 8.19 -4.14
C TYR A 206 -7.98 8.45 -4.19
N GLY A 207 -7.22 7.58 -4.86
CA GLY A 207 -5.75 7.64 -4.92
C GLY A 207 -5.01 6.78 -3.88
N ILE A 208 -5.69 6.18 -2.89
CA ILE A 208 -5.00 5.27 -1.93
C ILE A 208 -4.81 3.85 -2.46
N SER A 209 -5.53 3.44 -3.50
CA SER A 209 -5.38 2.10 -4.08
C SER A 209 -3.93 1.85 -4.50
N GLY A 210 -3.42 0.68 -4.16
CA GLY A 210 -2.02 0.29 -4.33
C GLY A 210 -1.08 0.66 -3.19
N CYS A 211 -1.53 1.39 -2.17
CA CYS A 211 -0.67 1.72 -1.02
C CYS A 211 -0.53 0.58 -0.01
N GLY A 212 0.49 0.64 0.84
CA GLY A 212 0.79 -0.43 1.79
C GLY A 212 -0.09 -0.43 3.05
N LEU A 213 -0.50 -1.63 3.47
CA LEU A 213 -1.00 -1.93 4.81
C LEU A 213 0.13 -2.50 5.66
N TRP A 214 0.47 -1.78 6.71
CA TRP A 214 1.61 -2.06 7.57
C TRP A 214 1.16 -2.58 8.93
N PHE A 215 1.79 -3.64 9.42
CA PHE A 215 1.56 -4.21 10.75
C PHE A 215 2.75 -3.93 11.66
N THR A 216 2.49 -3.48 12.89
CA THR A 216 3.52 -3.35 13.93
C THR A 216 3.27 -4.37 15.04
N PRO A 217 4.14 -5.37 15.23
CA PRO A 217 3.94 -6.39 16.27
C PRO A 217 3.94 -5.78 17.69
N PRO A 218 2.89 -5.97 18.51
CA PRO A 218 2.80 -5.36 19.84
C PRO A 218 3.90 -5.82 20.80
N LYS A 219 4.32 -7.08 20.67
CA LYS A 219 5.41 -7.62 21.50
C LYS A 219 6.68 -6.80 21.28
N GLU A 220 6.96 -6.40 20.05
CA GLU A 220 8.14 -5.61 19.71
C GLU A 220 8.03 -4.19 20.24
N ILE A 221 6.83 -3.59 20.30
CA ILE A 221 6.63 -2.29 20.95
C ILE A 221 6.94 -2.31 22.44
N LEU A 222 6.68 -3.44 23.10
CA LEU A 222 6.90 -3.61 24.54
C LEU A 222 8.33 -4.03 24.88
N THR A 223 9.04 -4.66 23.95
CA THR A 223 10.35 -5.30 24.20
C THR A 223 11.51 -4.66 23.45
N LYS A 224 11.23 -3.97 22.34
CA LYS A 224 12.20 -3.24 21.52
C LYS A 224 11.85 -1.74 21.57
N GLY A 225 12.86 -0.89 21.66
CA GLY A 225 12.68 0.56 21.59
C GLY A 225 12.16 1.05 20.22
N GLN A 226 12.44 0.29 19.15
CA GLN A 226 12.00 0.56 17.79
C GLN A 226 11.52 -0.75 17.14
N PRO A 227 10.21 -0.98 17.02
CA PRO A 227 9.67 -2.16 16.36
C PRO A 227 9.75 -2.02 14.84
N GLU A 228 9.99 -3.13 14.15
CA GLU A 228 9.98 -3.16 12.69
C GLU A 228 8.53 -3.28 12.19
N LYS A 229 8.19 -2.48 11.17
CA LYS A 229 6.91 -2.63 10.48
C LYS A 229 7.03 -3.71 9.44
N ARG A 230 5.94 -4.44 9.23
CA ARG A 230 5.85 -5.42 8.16
C ARG A 230 4.77 -5.03 7.18
N LEU A 231 5.09 -5.06 5.89
CA LEU A 231 4.07 -4.88 4.84
C LEU A 231 3.27 -6.18 4.73
N VAL A 232 2.00 -6.16 5.11
CA VAL A 232 1.16 -7.38 5.18
C VAL A 232 0.13 -7.46 4.06
N ALA A 233 -0.22 -6.35 3.43
CA ALA A 233 -1.15 -6.29 2.32
C ALA A 233 -1.00 -4.98 1.52
N ILE A 234 -1.60 -4.95 0.33
CA ILE A 234 -1.76 -3.76 -0.51
C ILE A 234 -3.23 -3.37 -0.54
N MET A 235 -3.54 -2.10 -0.30
CA MET A 235 -4.91 -1.59 -0.37
C MET A 235 -5.43 -1.67 -1.80
N THR A 236 -6.56 -2.32 -2.04
CA THR A 236 -7.13 -2.50 -3.38
C THR A 236 -8.48 -1.80 -3.52
N GLU A 237 -9.32 -1.88 -2.48
CA GLU A 237 -10.69 -1.36 -2.60
C GLU A 237 -11.12 -0.45 -1.45
N TRP A 238 -11.95 0.53 -1.83
CA TRP A 238 -12.78 1.31 -0.93
C TRP A 238 -14.24 1.22 -1.39
N PRO A 239 -15.03 0.26 -0.85
CA PRO A 239 -16.35 -0.05 -1.36
C PRO A 239 -17.30 1.16 -1.31
N THR A 240 -17.89 1.52 -2.45
CA THR A 240 -18.79 2.68 -2.57
C THR A 240 -20.11 2.47 -1.84
N ASN A 241 -20.59 1.22 -1.79
CA ASN A 241 -21.78 0.79 -1.06
C ASN A 241 -21.58 0.76 0.46
N ASN A 242 -20.34 0.67 0.95
CA ASN A 242 -20.03 0.66 2.37
C ASN A 242 -18.67 1.30 2.68
N ARG A 243 -18.65 2.64 2.65
CA ARG A 243 -17.45 3.45 2.90
C ARG A 243 -16.89 3.37 4.33
N LYS A 244 -17.46 2.53 5.20
CA LYS A 244 -16.94 2.25 6.56
C LYS A 244 -15.84 1.19 6.55
N PHE A 245 -15.59 0.56 5.41
CA PHE A 245 -14.59 -0.48 5.27
C PHE A 245 -13.60 -0.18 4.16
N LEU A 246 -12.44 -0.82 4.25
CA LEU A 246 -11.42 -0.86 3.22
C LEU A 246 -10.99 -2.32 3.04
N ILE A 247 -10.57 -2.69 1.85
CA ILE A 247 -10.13 -4.04 1.54
C ILE A 247 -8.70 -3.96 1.02
N ALA A 248 -7.84 -4.82 1.55
CA ALA A 248 -6.47 -4.98 1.12
C ALA A 248 -6.23 -6.42 0.69
N THR A 249 -5.43 -6.62 -0.34
CA THR A 249 -4.99 -7.94 -0.80
C THR A 249 -3.66 -8.30 -0.15
N LYS A 250 -3.57 -9.49 0.45
CA LYS A 250 -2.40 -9.93 1.23
C LYS A 250 -1.12 -9.95 0.39
N ILE A 251 -0.01 -9.60 1.03
CA ILE A 251 1.31 -9.54 0.40
C ILE A 251 1.77 -10.89 -0.15
N ASP A 252 1.24 -11.99 0.42
CA ASP A 252 1.47 -13.36 -0.02
C ASP A 252 1.21 -13.55 -1.52
N LEU A 253 0.16 -12.92 -2.07
CA LEU A 253 -0.18 -13.07 -3.49
C LEU A 253 0.84 -12.36 -4.40
N PHE A 254 1.27 -11.16 -4.02
CA PHE A 254 2.30 -10.40 -4.74
C PHE A 254 3.65 -11.11 -4.71
N THR A 255 4.02 -11.63 -3.54
CA THR A 255 5.27 -12.35 -3.34
C THR A 255 5.30 -13.67 -4.09
N GLU A 256 4.16 -14.34 -4.23
CA GLU A 256 4.07 -15.56 -5.03
C GLU A 256 4.27 -15.27 -6.54
N ILE A 257 3.73 -14.15 -7.07
CA ILE A 257 4.04 -13.69 -8.44
C ILE A 257 5.55 -13.43 -8.58
N ILE A 258 6.15 -12.71 -7.62
CA ILE A 258 7.58 -12.38 -7.65
C ILE A 258 8.43 -13.66 -7.65
N ARG A 259 8.11 -14.60 -6.74
CA ARG A 259 8.81 -15.87 -6.59
C ARG A 259 8.71 -16.73 -7.85
N GLN A 260 7.52 -16.86 -8.44
CA GLN A 260 7.31 -17.76 -9.57
C GLN A 260 7.76 -17.17 -10.91
N LYS A 261 7.39 -15.91 -11.22
CA LYS A 261 7.66 -15.31 -12.53
C LYS A 261 9.10 -14.82 -12.66
N TYR A 262 9.73 -14.43 -11.55
CA TYR A 262 11.09 -13.89 -11.56
C TYR A 262 12.13 -14.75 -10.83
N ASN A 263 11.72 -15.93 -10.33
CA ASN A 263 12.60 -16.90 -9.65
C ASN A 263 13.40 -16.28 -8.47
N CYS A 264 12.77 -15.35 -7.74
CA CYS A 264 13.39 -14.72 -6.59
C CYS A 264 13.25 -15.58 -5.32
N ASP A 265 14.22 -15.49 -4.42
CA ASP A 265 14.24 -16.15 -3.13
C ASP A 265 13.32 -15.43 -2.14
N VAL A 266 12.02 -15.73 -2.23
CA VAL A 266 10.99 -15.30 -1.30
C VAL A 266 10.35 -16.53 -0.66
N PRO A 267 10.12 -16.55 0.67
CA PRO A 267 9.42 -17.64 1.31
C PRO A 267 8.07 -17.91 0.63
N LYS A 268 7.83 -19.17 0.26
CA LYS A 268 6.52 -19.60 -0.24
C LYS A 268 5.48 -19.38 0.87
N SER A 269 4.35 -18.78 0.51
CA SER A 269 3.24 -18.67 1.46
C SER A 269 2.72 -20.06 1.87
N THR A 270 2.52 -20.23 3.16
CA THR A 270 1.89 -21.42 3.77
C THR A 270 0.41 -21.20 4.04
N ILE A 271 -0.09 -19.97 3.88
CA ILE A 271 -1.50 -19.62 4.14
C ILE A 271 -2.32 -19.47 2.86
N LEU A 272 -1.67 -19.30 1.70
CA LEU A 272 -2.36 -19.33 0.41
C LEU A 272 -2.80 -20.75 0.08
N LYS A 273 -4.12 -20.94 -0.05
CA LYS A 273 -4.74 -22.19 -0.51
C LYS A 273 -5.02 -22.16 -2.01
N LEU A 274 -4.14 -21.53 -2.78
CA LEU A 274 -4.30 -21.29 -4.21
C LEU A 274 -2.98 -21.59 -4.92
N ASN A 275 -3.06 -22.27 -6.05
CA ASN A 275 -1.96 -22.31 -7.01
C ASN A 275 -2.14 -21.12 -7.95
N ILE A 276 -1.32 -20.09 -7.77
CA ILE A 276 -1.15 -19.05 -8.81
C ILE A 276 -0.24 -19.71 -9.86
N ASN A 277 -0.65 -19.71 -11.14
CA ASN A 277 0.16 -20.20 -12.27
C ASN A 277 0.43 -19.02 -13.23
#